data_AF-A0AAV0XC27-F1
#
_entry.id   AF-A0AAV0XC27-F1
#
_cell.length_a   1.000
_cell.length_b   1.000
_cell.length_c   1.000
_cell.angle_alpha   90.00
_cell.angle_beta   90.00
_cell.angle_gamma   90.00
#
_symmetry.space_group_name_H-M   'P 1'
#
loop_
_entity.id
_entity.type
_entity.pdbx_description
1 polymer ?
#
loop_
_entity_poly.entity_id
_entity_poly.type
_entity_poly.pdbx_seq_one_letter_code
_entity_poly.pdbx_strand_id
1 'polypeptide(L)'
;MINCVGEIGLSGIDKFRVETHHVIVDKFCSELDKKINAYSVVVENFLFLTRLHVESTIDVEKSVNKFISVYEDDVDDSIKYEIVHFKQFWNQLKPTFDGSDVDTQDI
;
A
#
# COMPACT_ATOMS: atom_id res chain seq x y z
N MET A 1 59.85 9.04 15.73
CA MET A 1 58.74 10.01 15.89
C MET A 1 57.58 9.52 15.04
N ILE A 2 56.50 9.05 15.65
CA ILE A 2 55.27 8.68 14.94
C ILE A 2 54.40 9.93 14.97
N ASN A 3 54.14 10.53 13.80
CA ASN A 3 53.24 11.67 13.68
C ASN A 3 51.80 11.19 13.93
N CYS A 4 51.16 11.75 14.96
CA CYS A 4 49.73 11.64 15.17
C CYS A 4 49.00 12.25 13.96
N VAL A 5 48.24 11.42 13.25
CA VAL A 5 47.26 11.91 12.26
C VAL A 5 46.19 12.64 13.05
N GLY A 6 46.17 13.97 12.94
CA GLY A 6 45.12 14.80 13.53
C GLY A 6 43.77 14.42 12.93
N GLU A 7 42.74 14.32 13.77
CA GLU A 7 41.36 14.22 13.31
C GLU A 7 41.06 15.40 12.38
N ILE A 8 40.91 15.12 11.09
CA ILE A 8 40.44 16.11 10.12
C ILE A 8 38.95 16.28 10.42
N GLY A 9 38.64 17.20 11.32
CA GLY A 9 37.25 17.57 11.63
C GLY A 9 36.55 18.06 10.36
N LEU A 10 35.32 17.60 10.16
CA LEU A 10 34.47 18.10 9.09
C LEU A 10 34.26 19.61 9.25
N SER A 11 34.24 20.33 8.13
CA SER A 11 33.81 21.73 8.13
C SER A 11 32.37 21.81 8.67
N GLY A 12 31.97 22.94 9.27
CA GLY A 12 30.63 23.05 9.86
C GLY A 12 29.49 22.75 8.88
N ILE A 13 29.67 23.07 7.60
CA ILE A 13 28.69 22.76 6.55
C ILE A 13 28.67 21.26 6.21
N ASP A 14 29.83 20.61 6.15
CA ASP A 14 29.88 19.17 5.91
C ASP A 14 29.34 18.39 7.11
N LYS A 15 29.62 18.87 8.32
CA LYS A 15 29.10 18.32 9.57
C LYS A 15 27.57 18.40 9.61
N PHE A 16 26.97 19.57 9.34
CA PHE A 16 25.52 19.71 9.26
C PHE A 16 24.90 18.83 8.16
N ARG A 17 25.53 18.76 6.98
CA ARG A 17 25.03 17.95 5.86
C ARG A 17 24.96 16.47 6.23
N VAL A 18 26.01 15.95 6.84
CA VAL A 18 26.14 14.51 7.17
C VAL A 18 25.35 14.16 8.44
N GLU A 19 25.54 14.92 9.52
CA GLU A 19 25.01 14.56 10.84
C GLU A 19 23.54 14.96 11.03
N THR A 20 23.05 15.95 10.27
CA THR A 20 21.68 16.46 10.42
C THR A 20 20.85 16.22 9.17
N HIS A 21 21.25 16.77 8.03
CA HIS A 21 20.41 16.75 6.83
C HIS A 21 20.17 15.33 6.31
N HIS A 22 21.23 14.53 6.11
CA HIS A 22 21.06 13.14 5.67
C HIS A 22 20.29 12.31 6.70
N VAL A 23 20.56 12.47 7.99
CA VAL A 23 19.85 11.74 9.05
C VAL A 23 18.34 12.03 9.01
N ILE A 24 17.92 13.27 8.77
CA ILE A 24 16.51 13.62 8.62
C ILE A 24 15.90 12.94 7.39
N VAL A 25 16.60 12.97 6.24
CA VAL A 25 16.13 12.31 5.00
C VAL A 25 16.01 10.80 5.20
N ASP A 26 17.03 10.16 5.77
CA ASP A 26 17.04 8.72 6.03
C ASP A 26 15.91 8.33 6.98
N LYS A 27 15.68 9.12 8.03
CA LYS A 27 14.57 8.91 8.96
C LYS A 27 13.23 9.06 8.25
N PHE A 28 13.07 10.07 7.42
CA PHE A 28 11.84 10.28 6.65
C PHE A 28 11.56 9.10 5.71
N CYS A 29 12.55 8.65 4.93
CA CYS A 29 12.44 7.47 4.09
C CYS A 29 12.07 6.22 4.90
N SER A 30 12.73 5.99 6.03
CA SER A 30 12.46 4.84 6.90
C SER A 30 11.01 4.83 7.43
N GLU A 31 10.45 5.98 7.80
CA GLU A 31 9.06 6.05 8.26
C GLU A 31 8.06 5.85 7.11
N LEU A 32 8.37 6.34 5.90
CA LEU A 32 7.55 6.04 4.72
C LEU A 32 7.57 4.55 4.39
N ASP A 33 8.74 3.91 4.42
CA ASP A 33 8.88 2.47 4.19
C ASP A 33 8.11 1.66 5.22
N LYS A 34 8.18 2.02 6.50
CA LYS A 34 7.36 1.38 7.55
C LYS A 34 5.87 1.49 7.25
N LYS A 35 5.42 2.67 6.80
CA LYS A 35 4.01 2.88 6.46
C LYS A 35 3.59 2.03 5.27
N ILE A 36 4.39 1.98 4.20
CA ILE A 36 4.14 1.12 3.03
C ILE A 36 4.08 -0.35 3.46
N ASN A 37 5.06 -0.79 4.26
CA ASN A 37 5.16 -2.17 4.72
C ASN A 37 3.98 -2.55 5.62
N ALA A 38 3.49 -1.64 6.47
CA ALA A 38 2.32 -1.88 7.31
C ALA A 38 1.06 -2.19 6.49
N TYR A 39 0.93 -1.63 5.29
CA TYR A 39 -0.21 -1.90 4.39
C TYR A 39 0.06 -2.98 3.33
N SER A 40 1.29 -3.49 3.22
CA SER A 40 1.68 -4.45 2.18
C SER A 40 0.76 -5.68 2.15
N VAL A 41 0.47 -6.27 3.31
CA VAL A 41 -0.42 -7.44 3.45
C VAL A 41 -1.84 -7.13 3.02
N VAL A 42 -2.36 -5.94 3.37
CA VAL A 42 -3.71 -5.52 2.99
C VAL A 42 -3.79 -5.33 1.48
N VAL A 43 -2.81 -4.62 0.91
CA VAL A 43 -2.72 -4.39 -0.54
C VAL A 43 -2.59 -5.72 -1.29
N GLU A 44 -1.70 -6.59 -0.85
CA GLU A 44 -1.43 -7.87 -1.50
C GLU A 44 -2.65 -8.79 -1.57
N ASN A 45 -3.50 -8.77 -0.55
CA ASN A 45 -4.64 -9.68 -0.43
C ASN A 45 -5.97 -9.06 -0.86
N PHE A 46 -6.15 -7.73 -0.75
CA PHE A 46 -7.45 -7.08 -0.92
C PHE A 46 -7.49 -5.97 -2.00
N LEU A 47 -6.36 -5.57 -2.59
CA LEU A 47 -6.34 -4.47 -3.57
C LEU A 47 -7.30 -4.72 -4.75
N PHE A 48 -7.48 -5.97 -5.16
CA PHE A 48 -8.36 -6.35 -6.27
C PHE A 48 -9.80 -5.83 -6.08
N LEU A 49 -10.30 -5.75 -4.84
CA LEU A 49 -11.65 -5.24 -4.53
C LEU A 49 -11.84 -3.80 -4.99
N THR A 50 -10.80 -2.97 -4.87
CA THR A 50 -10.85 -1.55 -5.28
C THR A 50 -10.76 -1.35 -6.79
N ARG A 51 -10.29 -2.38 -7.52
CA ARG A 51 -9.97 -2.29 -8.96
C ARG A 51 -10.84 -3.22 -9.81
N LEU A 52 -11.90 -3.77 -9.24
CA LEU A 52 -12.84 -4.66 -9.94
C LEU A 52 -13.40 -4.05 -11.23
N HIS A 53 -13.54 -2.73 -11.32
CA HIS A 53 -14.06 -2.05 -12.51
C HIS A 53 -13.02 -1.88 -13.65
N VAL A 54 -11.72 -2.00 -13.35
CA VAL A 54 -10.62 -1.79 -14.33
C VAL A 54 -9.94 -3.10 -14.69
N GLU A 55 -9.78 -4.01 -13.74
CA GLU A 55 -9.03 -5.26 -13.94
C GLU A 55 -9.75 -6.22 -14.88
N SER A 56 -9.01 -7.08 -15.57
CA SER A 56 -9.61 -8.14 -16.39
C SER A 56 -10.25 -9.21 -15.48
N THR A 57 -11.26 -9.94 -15.98
CA THR A 57 -11.84 -11.06 -15.21
C THR A 57 -10.79 -12.10 -14.82
N ILE A 58 -9.81 -12.37 -15.69
CA ILE A 58 -8.73 -13.32 -15.43
C ILE A 58 -7.86 -12.86 -14.25
N ASP A 59 -7.54 -11.58 -14.17
CA ASP A 59 -6.70 -11.05 -13.09
C ASP A 59 -7.45 -10.96 -11.76
N VAL A 60 -8.75 -10.64 -11.81
CA VAL A 60 -9.64 -10.73 -10.64
C VAL A 60 -9.70 -12.17 -10.14
N GLU A 61 -9.91 -13.16 -11.01
CA GLU A 61 -9.95 -14.56 -10.59
C GLU A 61 -8.64 -15.03 -9.94
N LYS A 62 -7.48 -14.64 -10.49
CA LYS A 62 -6.18 -14.95 -9.86
C LYS A 62 -6.07 -14.36 -8.46
N SER A 63 -6.49 -13.10 -8.30
CA SER A 63 -6.44 -12.40 -7.02
C SER A 63 -7.39 -13.03 -5.99
N VAL A 64 -8.60 -13.40 -6.41
CA VAL A 64 -9.58 -14.08 -5.56
C VAL A 64 -9.09 -15.48 -5.16
N ASN A 65 -8.52 -16.26 -6.08
CA ASN A 65 -7.97 -17.57 -5.73
C ASN A 65 -6.83 -17.46 -4.71
N LYS A 66 -5.97 -16.43 -4.85
CA LYS A 66 -4.93 -16.15 -3.86
C LYS A 66 -5.55 -15.78 -2.51
N PHE A 67 -6.55 -14.89 -2.51
CA PHE A 67 -7.27 -14.50 -1.30
C PHE A 67 -7.87 -15.71 -0.57
N ILE A 68 -8.59 -16.58 -1.29
CA ILE A 68 -9.15 -17.82 -0.75
C ILE A 68 -8.04 -18.70 -0.15
N SER A 69 -6.91 -18.88 -0.85
CA SER A 69 -5.81 -19.72 -0.33
C SER A 69 -5.14 -19.17 0.93
N VAL A 70 -5.21 -17.85 1.17
CA VAL A 70 -4.65 -17.22 2.37
C VAL A 70 -5.63 -17.29 3.54
N TYR A 71 -6.93 -17.28 3.25
CA TYR A 71 -8.02 -17.25 4.23
C TYR A 71 -8.92 -18.49 4.11
N GLU A 72 -8.32 -19.67 3.89
CA GLU A 72 -9.05 -20.91 3.57
C GLU A 72 -10.01 -21.36 4.68
N ASP A 73 -9.73 -21.02 5.93
CA ASP A 73 -10.57 -21.33 7.09
C ASP A 73 -11.72 -20.32 7.29
N ASP A 74 -11.59 -19.11 6.73
CA ASP A 74 -12.52 -17.99 6.94
C ASP A 74 -13.42 -17.75 5.72
N VAL A 75 -13.04 -18.26 4.56
CA VAL A 75 -13.65 -17.92 3.26
C VAL A 75 -13.92 -19.18 2.47
N ASP A 76 -15.16 -19.32 1.99
CA ASP A 76 -15.52 -20.43 1.12
C ASP A 76 -15.24 -20.12 -0.36
N ASP A 77 -14.99 -21.17 -1.15
CA ASP A 77 -14.65 -21.08 -2.57
C ASP A 77 -15.73 -20.39 -3.43
N SER A 78 -16.98 -20.33 -2.97
CA SER A 78 -18.09 -19.75 -3.72
C SER A 78 -17.97 -18.23 -3.85
N ILE A 79 -17.20 -17.56 -2.98
CA ILE A 79 -16.94 -16.11 -3.06
C ILE A 79 -16.37 -15.71 -4.43
N LYS A 80 -15.66 -16.62 -5.10
CA LYS A 80 -15.17 -16.42 -6.47
C LYS A 80 -16.31 -16.06 -7.42
N TYR A 81 -17.42 -16.78 -7.35
CA TYR A 81 -18.57 -16.55 -8.21
C TYR A 81 -19.30 -15.26 -7.81
N GLU A 82 -19.41 -14.97 -6.52
CA GLU A 82 -20.01 -13.74 -6.00
C GLU A 82 -19.27 -12.49 -6.51
N ILE A 83 -17.93 -12.49 -6.46
CA ILE A 83 -17.11 -11.38 -6.96
C ILE A 83 -17.26 -11.20 -8.48
N VAL A 84 -17.31 -12.30 -9.24
CA VAL A 84 -17.51 -12.23 -10.70
C VAL A 84 -18.90 -11.67 -11.03
N HIS A 85 -19.95 -12.12 -10.34
CA HIS A 85 -21.30 -11.57 -10.50
C HIS A 85 -21.37 -10.10 -10.11
N PHE A 86 -20.75 -9.72 -8.98
CA PHE A 86 -20.70 -8.32 -8.55
C PHE A 86 -20.00 -7.43 -9.58
N LYS A 87 -18.87 -7.89 -10.15
CA LYS A 87 -18.18 -7.18 -11.23
C LYS A 87 -19.07 -7.00 -12.46
N GLN A 88 -19.78 -8.05 -12.88
CA GLN A 88 -20.72 -7.98 -14.01
C GLN A 88 -21.84 -6.98 -13.74
N PHE A 89 -22.41 -7.02 -12.54
CA PHE A 89 -23.43 -6.08 -12.07
C PHE A 89 -22.92 -4.64 -12.09
N TRP A 90 -21.73 -4.39 -11.55
CA TRP A 90 -21.09 -3.06 -11.57
C TRP A 90 -20.92 -2.53 -13.00
N ASN A 91 -20.47 -3.38 -13.92
CA ASN A 91 -20.26 -3.02 -15.32
C ASN A 91 -21.57 -2.67 -16.06
N GLN A 92 -22.68 -3.28 -15.66
CA GLN A 92 -24.00 -2.98 -16.22
C GLN A 92 -24.54 -1.65 -15.71
N LEU A 93 -24.40 -1.37 -14.42
CA LEU A 93 -24.94 -0.15 -13.81
C LEU A 93 -24.09 1.09 -14.12
N LYS A 94 -22.76 0.94 -14.22
CA LYS A 94 -21.80 2.06 -14.25
C LYS A 94 -22.20 3.16 -13.27
N PRO A 95 -22.39 2.83 -11.98
CA PRO A 95 -22.95 3.77 -11.03
C PRO A 95 -22.10 5.03 -10.98
N THR A 96 -22.73 6.18 -11.17
CA THR A 96 -22.09 7.47 -10.93
C THR A 96 -22.08 7.68 -9.43
N PHE A 97 -20.89 7.82 -8.84
CA PHE A 97 -20.78 8.27 -7.47
C PHE A 97 -21.20 9.74 -7.41
N ASP A 98 -22.42 10.02 -6.95
CA ASP A 98 -22.94 11.37 -6.77
C ASP A 98 -22.83 11.86 -5.31
N GLY A 99 -22.33 11.01 -4.41
CA GLY A 99 -22.10 11.32 -3.00
C GLY A 99 -23.38 11.56 -2.20
N SER A 100 -24.56 11.31 -2.78
CA SER A 100 -25.85 11.56 -2.12
C SER A 100 -26.12 10.58 -0.97
N ASP A 101 -25.50 9.40 -1.01
CA ASP A 101 -25.60 8.36 0.02
C ASP A 101 -24.59 8.53 1.17
N VAL A 102 -23.72 9.55 1.13
CA VAL A 102 -22.81 9.87 2.25
C VAL A 102 -23.55 10.75 3.25
N ASP A 103 -24.12 10.14 4.29
CA ASP A 103 -24.65 10.85 5.45
C ASP A 103 -23.49 11.65 6.10
N THR A 104 -23.44 12.94 5.81
CA THR A 104 -22.45 13.89 6.33
C THR A 104 -22.72 14.29 7.78
N GLN A 105 -23.39 13.44 8.58
CA GLN A 105 -23.76 13.76 9.95
C GLN A 105 -22.62 13.72 10.97
N ASP A 106 -21.40 13.31 10.60
CA ASP A 106 -20.25 13.25 11.52
C ASP A 106 -19.00 14.01 11.00
N ILE A 107 -19.15 15.30 10.68
CA ILE A 107 -18.03 16.27 10.70
C ILE A 107 -18.41 17.51 11.51
#